data_AF-A0A7W1V5Z4-F1
#
_entry.id   AF-A0A7W1V5Z4-F1
#
_cell.length_a   1.000
_cell.length_b   1.000
_cell.length_c   1.000
_cell.angle_alpha   90.00
_cell.angle_beta   90.00
_cell.angle_gamma   90.00
#
_symmetry.space_group_name_H-M   'P 1'
#
loop_
_entity.id
_entity.type
_entity.pdbx_description
1 polymer ?
#
loop_
_entity_poly.entity_id
_entity_poly.type
_entity_poly.pdbx_seq_one_letter_code
_entity_poly.pdbx_strand_id
1 'polypeptide(L)'
;VATVDGIPVGVAHLRRAPISPIHDEDAVHVGNLHVLTDHRRRGVGTSLMSAAADWADEKDSPHIVAAVAASERDSNRFLARLGMAQAAVVRASTVAGLRARLSTAPAKAGASNVVVARRLRRRARASA
;
A
#
# COMPACT_ATOMS: atom_id res chain seq x y z
N VAL A 1 3.08 19.05 2.79
CA VAL A 1 4.54 19.33 2.77
C VAL A 1 4.89 19.98 4.10
N ALA A 2 5.99 19.59 4.73
CA ALA A 2 6.49 20.23 5.96
C ALA A 2 7.62 21.20 5.62
N THR A 3 7.59 22.38 6.23
CA THR A 3 8.58 23.43 6.04
C THR A 3 9.20 23.86 7.37
N VAL A 4 10.45 24.32 7.33
CA VAL A 4 11.14 25.02 8.42
C VAL A 4 11.67 26.32 7.84
N ASP A 5 11.29 27.45 8.43
CA ASP A 5 11.62 28.79 7.93
C ASP A 5 11.26 28.99 6.44
N GLY A 6 10.12 28.41 6.03
CA GLY A 6 9.63 28.44 4.64
C GLY A 6 10.34 27.47 3.68
N ILE A 7 11.38 26.76 4.12
CA ILE A 7 12.11 25.79 3.31
C ILE A 7 11.47 24.41 3.43
N PRO A 8 11.10 23.73 2.32
CA PRO A 8 10.60 22.36 2.36
C PRO A 8 11.64 21.38 2.89
N VAL A 9 11.29 20.65 3.96
CA VAL A 9 12.20 19.69 4.63
C VAL A 9 11.61 18.29 4.74
N GLY A 10 10.33 18.13 4.41
CA GLY A 10 9.67 16.84 4.40
C GLY A 10 8.39 16.81 3.58
N VAL A 11 8.00 15.62 3.15
CA VAL A 11 6.83 15.39 2.32
C VAL A 11 6.16 14.08 2.69
N ALA A 12 4.86 14.02 2.50
CA ALA A 12 4.05 12.82 2.51
C ALA A 12 3.02 12.95 1.39
N HIS A 13 2.80 11.89 0.64
CA HIS A 13 1.74 11.80 -0.35
C HIS A 13 0.54 11.08 0.28
N LEU A 14 -0.62 11.72 0.26
CA LEU A 14 -1.85 11.18 0.82
C LEU A 14 -2.79 10.77 -0.30
N ARG A 15 -3.40 9.59 -0.15
CA ARG A 15 -4.44 9.11 -1.04
C ARG A 15 -5.55 8.47 -0.22
N ARG A 16 -6.81 8.79 -0.52
CA ARG A 16 -7.96 8.07 0.02
C ARG A 16 -8.29 6.88 -0.87
N ALA A 17 -8.41 5.69 -0.28
CA ALA A 17 -8.85 4.46 -0.94
C ALA A 17 -9.14 3.36 0.09
N PRO A 18 -9.90 2.31 -0.27
CA PRO A 18 -10.09 1.16 0.61
C PRO A 18 -8.75 0.51 0.97
N ILE A 19 -8.64 -0.08 2.17
CA ILE A 19 -7.44 -0.85 2.57
C ILE A 19 -7.24 -2.05 1.64
N SER A 20 -8.34 -2.69 1.25
CA SER A 20 -8.36 -3.77 0.27
C SER A 20 -9.74 -3.85 -0.40
N PRO A 21 -9.89 -4.62 -1.50
CA PRO A 21 -11.18 -4.72 -2.22
C PRO A 21 -12.36 -5.30 -1.43
N ILE A 22 -12.13 -5.77 -0.20
CA ILE A 22 -13.17 -6.35 0.68
C ILE A 22 -13.52 -5.45 1.87
N HIS A 23 -12.83 -4.32 2.04
CA HIS A 23 -13.19 -3.34 3.07
C HIS A 23 -14.20 -2.36 2.50
N ASP A 24 -15.27 -2.11 3.24
CA ASP A 24 -16.31 -1.16 2.88
C ASP A 24 -15.90 0.30 3.21
N GLU A 25 -14.99 0.47 4.16
CA GLU A 25 -14.49 1.77 4.60
C GLU A 25 -13.17 2.13 3.91
N ASP A 26 -13.04 3.43 3.59
CA ASP A 26 -11.82 4.00 3.06
C ASP A 26 -10.77 4.23 4.17
N ALA A 27 -9.50 4.22 3.75
CA ALA A 27 -8.39 4.68 4.56
C ALA A 27 -7.63 5.81 3.86
N VAL A 28 -6.94 6.61 4.65
CA VAL A 28 -5.88 7.49 4.16
C VAL A 28 -4.58 6.70 4.06
N HIS A 29 -4.11 6.50 2.84
CA HIS A 29 -2.82 5.90 2.52
C HIS A 29 -1.74 6.97 2.51
N VAL A 30 -0.79 6.86 3.43
CA VAL A 30 0.42 7.67 3.50
C VAL A 30 1.54 6.95 2.74
N GLY A 31 1.84 7.46 1.56
CA GLY A 31 2.95 7.03 0.73
C GLY A 31 4.05 8.08 0.66
N ASN A 32 5.24 7.69 0.19
CA ASN A 32 6.35 8.60 -0.08
C ASN A 32 6.69 9.52 1.12
N LEU A 33 6.52 9.02 2.34
CA LEU A 33 6.87 9.75 3.56
C LEU A 33 8.38 9.92 3.64
N HIS A 34 8.85 11.16 3.56
CA HIS A 34 10.28 11.47 3.55
C HIS A 34 10.58 12.74 4.34
N VAL A 35 11.70 12.71 5.06
CA VAL A 35 12.26 13.86 5.77
C VAL A 35 13.76 13.92 5.46
N LEU A 36 14.23 15.11 5.07
CA LEU A 36 15.65 15.37 4.83
C LEU A 36 16.47 14.96 6.05
N THR A 37 17.62 14.31 5.82
CA THR A 37 18.43 13.69 6.87
C THR A 37 18.70 14.63 8.06
N ASP A 38 19.09 15.87 7.78
CA ASP A 38 19.44 16.85 8.81
C ASP A 38 18.25 17.33 9.65
N HIS A 39 17.03 17.09 9.17
CA HIS A 39 15.77 17.50 9.81
C HIS A 39 15.04 16.33 10.47
N ARG A 40 15.64 15.13 10.47
CA ARG A 40 15.10 13.95 11.17
C ARG A 40 15.23 14.11 12.68
N ARG A 41 14.36 13.40 13.42
CA ARG A 41 14.29 13.43 14.90
C ARG A 41 14.00 14.83 15.48
N ARG A 42 13.46 15.74 14.66
CA ARG A 42 13.02 17.10 15.05
C ARG A 42 11.50 17.30 14.95
N GLY A 43 10.72 16.22 14.99
CA GLY A 43 9.25 16.28 14.92
C GLY A 43 8.64 16.45 13.52
N VAL A 44 9.43 16.68 12.47
CA VAL A 44 8.92 16.86 11.08
C VAL A 44 8.04 15.69 10.62
N GLY A 45 8.47 14.45 10.85
CA GLY A 45 7.68 13.26 10.50
C GLY A 45 6.36 13.19 11.29
N THR A 46 6.39 13.54 12.58
CA THR A 46 5.19 13.59 13.42
C THR A 46 4.22 14.66 12.92
N SER A 47 4.71 15.85 12.55
CA SER A 47 3.89 16.91 11.97
C SER A 47 3.23 16.48 10.66
N LEU A 48 3.96 15.77 9.78
CA LEU A 48 3.39 15.21 8.55
C LEU A 48 2.30 14.17 8.84
N MET A 49 2.48 13.30 9.84
CA MET A 49 1.46 12.31 10.23
C MET A 49 0.25 12.95 10.93
N SER A 50 0.45 14.03 11.69
CA SER A 50 -0.65 14.81 12.26
C SER A 50 -1.52 15.39 11.16
N ALA A 51 -0.91 16.04 10.16
CA ALA A 51 -1.65 16.57 9.02
C ALA A 51 -2.36 15.46 8.21
N ALA A 52 -1.80 14.26 8.17
CA ALA A 52 -2.47 13.11 7.57
C ALA A 52 -3.69 12.65 8.37
N ALA A 53 -3.64 12.72 9.70
CA ALA A 53 -4.78 12.44 10.57
C ALA A 53 -5.87 13.50 10.46
N ASP A 54 -5.50 14.78 10.46
CA ASP A 54 -6.45 15.89 10.26
C ASP A 54 -7.19 15.73 8.91
N TRP A 55 -6.47 15.32 7.86
CA TRP A 55 -7.09 15.04 6.56
C TRP A 55 -7.95 13.78 6.55
N ALA A 56 -7.60 12.76 7.34
CA ALA A 56 -8.43 11.57 7.49
C ALA A 56 -9.77 11.90 8.15
N ASP A 57 -9.74 12.73 9.20
CA ASP A 57 -10.94 13.25 9.87
C ASP A 57 -11.79 14.08 8.91
N GLU A 58 -11.19 14.98 8.12
CA GLU A 58 -11.90 15.76 7.09
C GLU A 58 -12.59 14.89 6.02
N LYS A 59 -12.08 13.67 5.82
CA LYS A 59 -12.59 12.72 4.82
C LYS A 59 -13.43 11.61 5.42
N ASP A 60 -13.80 11.67 6.70
CA ASP A 60 -14.56 10.62 7.39
C ASP A 60 -13.92 9.24 7.17
N SER A 61 -12.59 9.18 7.16
CA SER A 61 -11.82 7.96 6.90
C SER A 61 -11.25 7.46 8.23
N PRO A 62 -11.80 6.39 8.83
CA PRO A 62 -11.45 5.97 10.19
C PRO A 62 -10.07 5.33 10.32
N HIS A 63 -9.37 5.16 9.19
CA HIS A 63 -8.14 4.39 9.11
C HIS A 63 -7.04 5.16 8.39
N ILE A 64 -5.82 5.03 8.89
CA ILE A 64 -4.60 5.53 8.26
C ILE A 64 -3.64 4.37 8.08
N VAL A 65 -3.14 4.23 6.85
CA VAL A 65 -2.19 3.17 6.48
C VAL A 65 -0.94 3.82 5.93
N ALA A 66 0.22 3.48 6.48
CA ALA A 66 1.51 3.94 5.95
C ALA A 66 2.29 2.75 5.41
N ALA A 67 2.85 2.90 4.21
CA ALA A 67 3.65 1.86 3.56
C ALA A 67 5.13 2.26 3.55
N VAL A 68 5.97 1.44 4.17
CA VAL A 68 7.43 1.59 4.19
C VAL A 68 8.08 0.25 3.83
N ALA A 69 9.29 0.30 3.26
CA ALA A 69 10.01 -0.93 2.94
C ALA A 69 10.37 -1.69 4.23
N ALA A 70 10.28 -3.02 4.23
CA ALA A 70 10.62 -3.84 5.40
C ALA A 70 12.11 -3.69 5.82
N SER A 71 13.00 -3.34 4.88
CA SER A 71 14.41 -3.06 5.15
C SER A 71 14.63 -1.72 5.86
N GLU A 72 13.68 -0.79 5.82
CA GLU A 72 13.80 0.54 6.41
C GLU A 72 13.47 0.52 7.91
N ARG A 73 14.44 0.06 8.72
CA ARG A 73 14.25 -0.10 10.18
C ARG A 73 13.87 1.19 10.90
N ASP A 74 14.48 2.31 10.52
CA ASP A 74 14.19 3.61 11.13
C ASP A 74 12.76 4.06 10.86
N SER A 75 12.28 3.92 9.61
CA SER A 75 10.91 4.23 9.19
C SER A 75 9.90 3.34 9.91
N ASN A 76 10.12 2.02 9.93
CA ASN A 76 9.25 1.06 10.64
C ASN A 76 9.16 1.36 12.14
N ARG A 77 10.30 1.64 12.78
CA ARG A 77 10.34 2.01 14.20
C ARG A 77 9.64 3.32 14.49
N PHE A 78 9.72 4.31 13.59
CA PHE A 78 8.97 5.56 13.71
C PHE A 78 7.47 5.29 13.70
N LEU A 79 6.95 4.53 12.73
CA LEU A 79 5.53 4.18 12.65
C LEU A 79 5.06 3.35 13.86
N ALA A 80 5.86 2.37 14.30
CA ALA A 80 5.55 1.57 15.48
C ALA A 80 5.44 2.43 16.76
N ARG A 81 6.27 3.48 16.90
CA ARG A 81 6.17 4.43 18.01
C ARG A 81 4.91 5.30 17.97
N LEU A 82 4.28 5.43 16.81
CA LEU A 82 2.97 6.07 16.66
C LEU A 82 1.80 5.11 16.91
N GLY A 83 2.07 3.88 17.38
CA GLY A 83 1.04 2.87 17.64
C GLY A 83 0.57 2.11 16.39
N MET A 84 1.19 2.34 15.23
CA MET A 84 0.83 1.63 14.01
C MET A 84 1.32 0.18 14.06
N ALA A 85 0.40 -0.77 13.87
CA ALA A 85 0.70 -2.20 13.75
C ALA A 85 0.90 -2.60 12.27
N GLN A 86 1.55 -3.74 12.04
CA GLN A 86 1.70 -4.29 10.70
C GLN A 86 0.34 -4.76 10.16
N ALA A 87 -0.17 -4.08 9.12
CA ALA A 87 -1.47 -4.43 8.51
C ALA A 87 -1.35 -5.50 7.41
N ALA A 88 -0.24 -5.56 6.67
CA ALA A 88 -0.06 -6.50 5.56
C ALA A 88 1.42 -6.80 5.26
N VAL A 89 1.67 -7.88 4.53
CA VAL A 89 2.96 -8.18 3.88
C VAL A 89 2.75 -8.23 2.37
N VAL A 90 3.36 -7.29 1.65
CA VAL A 90 3.30 -7.23 0.19
C VAL A 90 4.56 -7.85 -0.40
N ARG A 91 4.41 -8.73 -1.38
CA ARG A 91 5.52 -9.32 -2.15
C ARG A 91 5.41 -8.89 -3.61
N ALA A 92 6.54 -8.52 -4.20
CA ALA A 92 6.60 -8.10 -5.59
C ALA A 92 7.60 -8.97 -6.36
N SER A 93 7.31 -9.18 -7.64
CA SER A 93 8.21 -9.77 -8.62
C SER A 93 7.85 -9.23 -10.00
N THR A 94 8.71 -9.44 -10.99
CA THR A 94 8.32 -9.19 -12.38
C THR A 94 7.39 -10.30 -12.85
N VAL A 95 6.45 -9.97 -13.74
CA VAL A 95 5.54 -10.97 -14.33
C VAL A 95 6.33 -12.09 -15.03
N ALA A 96 7.40 -11.73 -15.73
CA ALA A 96 8.28 -12.70 -16.40
C ALA A 96 9.01 -13.62 -15.40
N GLY A 97 9.58 -13.06 -14.32
CA GLY A 97 10.25 -13.83 -13.28
C GLY A 97 9.30 -14.79 -12.57
N LEU A 98 8.09 -14.33 -12.26
CA LEU A 98 7.04 -15.18 -11.69
C LEU A 98 6.67 -16.32 -12.66
N ARG A 99 6.41 -16.02 -13.94
CA ARG A 99 6.07 -17.05 -14.94
C ARG A 99 7.17 -18.09 -15.11
N ALA A 100 8.42 -17.68 -15.21
CA ALA A 100 9.55 -18.60 -15.34
C ALA A 100 9.65 -19.59 -14.17
N ARG A 101 9.36 -19.13 -12.94
CA ARG A 101 9.33 -19.97 -11.74
C ARG A 101 8.10 -20.88 -11.65
N LEU A 102 6.95 -20.45 -12.17
CA LEU A 102 5.74 -21.28 -12.20
C LEU A 102 5.81 -22.37 -13.27
N SER A 103 6.39 -22.09 -14.45
CA SER A 103 6.54 -23.07 -15.53
C SER A 103 7.54 -24.19 -15.21
N THR A 104 8.45 -23.97 -14.26
CA THR A 104 9.46 -24.94 -13.83
C THR A 104 9.03 -25.77 -12.63
N ALA A 105 7.87 -25.47 -12.02
CA ALA A 105 7.28 -26.32 -11.00
C ALA A 105 6.64 -27.55 -11.69
N PRO A 106 6.91 -28.80 -11.25
CA PRO A 106 6.25 -29.96 -11.82
C PRO A 106 4.73 -29.77 -11.69
N ALA A 107 4.02 -29.90 -12.81
CA ALA A 107 2.57 -29.75 -12.84
C ALA A 107 1.96 -30.75 -11.86
N LYS A 108 1.51 -30.27 -10.68
CA LYS A 108 0.54 -31.02 -9.90
C LYS A 108 -0.72 -31.08 -10.77
N ALA A 109 -0.89 -32.20 -11.47
CA ALA A 109 -2.10 -32.52 -12.21
C ALA A 109 -3.29 -32.34 -11.27
N GLY A 110 -4.12 -31.32 -11.50
CA GLY A 110 -5.32 -31.14 -10.68
C GLY A 110 -5.98 -29.77 -10.62
N ALA A 111 -5.39 -28.68 -11.13
CA ALA A 111 -6.04 -27.37 -11.15
C ALA A 111 -6.17 -26.85 -12.58
N SER A 112 -7.06 -27.48 -13.34
CA SER A 112 -7.45 -26.98 -14.65
C SER A 112 -8.06 -25.58 -14.54
N ASN A 113 -7.88 -24.77 -15.59
CA ASN A 113 -8.38 -23.41 -15.74
C ASN A 113 -9.93 -23.31 -15.68
N VAL A 114 -10.51 -23.43 -14.49
CA VAL A 114 -11.97 -23.34 -14.27
C VAL A 114 -12.52 -21.95 -14.66
N VAL A 115 -11.69 -20.90 -14.64
CA VAL A 115 -12.16 -19.53 -14.90
C VAL A 115 -12.25 -19.20 -16.40
N VAL A 116 -11.38 -19.78 -17.25
CA VAL A 116 -11.39 -19.48 -18.70
C VAL A 116 -12.51 -20.23 -19.43
N ALA A 117 -12.82 -21.47 -19.02
CA ALA A 117 -13.87 -22.28 -19.63
C ALA A 117 -15.28 -21.65 -19.52
N ARG A 118 -15.54 -20.87 -18.46
CA ARG A 118 -16.86 -20.25 -18.21
C ARG A 118 -17.16 -19.10 -19.19
N ARG A 119 -16.13 -18.42 -19.72
CA ARG A 119 -16.30 -17.26 -20.62
C ARG A 119 -16.63 -17.67 -22.06
N LEU A 120 -16.08 -18.80 -22.53
CA LEU A 120 -16.34 -19.31 -23.89
C LEU A 120 -17.75 -19.92 -24.02
N ARG A 121 -18.24 -20.61 -22.98
CA ARG A 121 -19.58 -21.21 -22.99
C ARG A 121 -20.73 -20.19 -23.02
N ARG A 122 -20.52 -18.98 -22.47
CA ARG A 122 -21.53 -17.90 -22.52
C ARG A 122 -21.65 -17.27 -23.91
N ARG A 123 -20.56 -17.19 -24.69
CA ARG A 123 -20.60 -16.66 -26.07
C ARG A 123 -21.28 -17.62 -27.05
N ALA A 124 -21.07 -18.93 -26.88
CA ALA A 124 -21.71 -19.93 -27.72
C ALA A 124 -23.24 -20.00 -27.57
N ARG A 125 -23.79 -19.65 -26.40
CA ARG A 125 -25.24 -19.59 -26.16
C ARG A 125 -25.92 -18.26 -26.54
N ALA A 126 -25.15 -17.21 -26.81
CA ALA A 126 -25.68 -15.92 -27.26
C ALA A 126 -25.68 -15.77 -28.79
N SER A 127 -25.24 -16.82 -29.50
CA SER A 127 -25.12 -16.85 -30.97
C SER A 127 -25.94 -17.98 -31.60
N ALA A 128 -26.89 -18.54 -30.84
CA ALA A 128 -27.89 -19.52 -31.26
C ALA A 128 -29.26 -19.02 -30.80
#